data_AF-A0A7S4FHM5-F1
#
_entry.id   AF-A0A7S4FHM5-F1
#
_cell.length_a   1.000
_cell.length_b   1.000
_cell.length_c   1.000
_cell.angle_alpha   90.00
_cell.angle_beta   90.00
_cell.angle_gamma   90.00
#
_symmetry.space_group_name_H-M   'P 1'
#
loop_
_entity.id
_entity.type
_entity.pdbx_description
1 polymer ?
#
loop_
_entity_poly.entity_id
_entity_poly.type
_entity_poly.pdbx_seq_one_letter_code
_entity_poly.pdbx_strand_id
1 'polypeptide(L)'
;FFSMNDIEAQVVSTINVLHRLSVCVEGDYVPALSEDVLHNTLDELLKNYAVLKDCNAPQEVPFALLDFVDRGENPDGYLERLTDECQLAAQTANAKHIAVESFRDSIQRCLGDTDFFAAPDPQP
;
A
#
# COMPACT_ATOMS: atom_id res chain seq x y z
N PHE A 1 14.32 19.30 -3.01
CA PHE A 1 13.57 18.04 -2.92
C PHE A 1 14.53 16.97 -2.48
N PHE A 2 14.25 16.30 -1.37
CA PHE A 2 15.03 15.13 -0.93
C PHE A 2 14.69 13.95 -1.83
N SER A 3 15.68 13.14 -2.20
CA SER A 3 15.43 11.85 -2.83
C SER A 3 15.01 10.81 -1.77
N MET A 4 14.42 9.69 -2.20
CA MET A 4 14.08 8.59 -1.30
C MET A 4 15.33 8.07 -0.56
N ASN A 5 16.47 8.01 -1.25
CA ASN A 5 17.75 7.58 -0.68
C ASN A 5 18.26 8.55 0.39
N ASP A 6 18.03 9.86 0.22
CA ASP A 6 18.43 10.86 1.21
C ASP A 6 17.58 10.72 2.49
N ILE A 7 16.27 10.49 2.32
CA ILE A 7 15.35 10.24 3.44
C ILE A 7 15.75 8.95 4.16
N GLU A 8 16.02 7.87 3.43
CA GLU A 8 16.47 6.60 3.99
C GLU A 8 17.78 6.75 4.78
N ALA A 9 18.78 7.41 4.20
CA ALA A 9 20.05 7.67 4.86
C ALA A 9 19.86 8.49 6.15
N GLN A 10 18.96 9.47 6.12
CA GLN A 10 18.63 10.29 7.28
C GLN A 10 17.90 9.49 8.38
N VAL A 11 16.98 8.59 8.01
CA VAL A 11 16.30 7.67 8.95
C VAL A 11 17.32 6.74 9.60
N VAL A 12 18.21 6.12 8.82
CA VAL A 12 19.27 5.24 9.33
C VAL A 12 20.21 6.00 10.29
N SER A 13 20.62 7.21 9.92
CA SER A 13 21.41 8.09 10.80
C SER A 13 20.68 8.34 12.13
N THR A 14 19.38 8.65 12.08
CA THR A 14 18.55 8.89 13.26
C THR A 14 18.47 7.66 14.17
N ILE A 15 18.24 6.48 13.60
CA ILE A 15 18.20 5.20 14.34
C ILE A 15 19.56 4.93 15.00
N ASN A 16 20.67 5.16 14.31
CA ASN A 16 22.00 4.98 14.86
C ASN A 16 22.29 5.94 16.02
N VAL A 17 21.85 7.20 15.94
CA VAL A 17 21.99 8.16 17.03
C VAL A 17 21.12 7.77 18.22
N LEU A 18 19.89 7.27 18.00
CA LEU A 18 19.04 6.74 19.06
C LEU A 18 19.69 5.54 19.77
N HIS A 19 20.30 4.63 19.02
CA HIS A 19 21.03 3.50 19.59
C HIS A 19 22.28 3.96 20.37
N ARG A 20 23.02 4.95 19.87
CA ARG A 20 24.14 5.55 20.63
C ARG A 20 23.65 6.18 21.93
N LEU A 21 22.51 6.90 21.89
CA LEU A 21 21.89 7.49 23.06
C LEU A 21 21.46 6.42 24.07
N SER A 22 20.85 5.32 23.63
CA SER A 22 20.46 4.23 24.53
C SER A 22 21.67 3.60 25.21
N VAL A 23 22.78 3.40 24.49
CA VAL A 23 24.04 2.95 25.09
C VAL A 23 24.55 3.95 26.13
N CYS A 24 24.58 5.26 25.82
CA CYS A 24 24.98 6.29 26.78
C CYS A 24 24.14 6.31 28.07
N VAL A 25 22.88 5.86 28.01
CA VAL A 25 21.94 5.87 29.14
C VAL A 25 21.92 4.52 29.88
N GLU A 26 21.96 3.40 29.18
CA GLU A 26 21.77 2.04 29.74
C GLU A 26 23.07 1.31 30.09
N GLY A 27 24.18 1.57 29.38
CA GLY A 27 25.38 0.74 29.43
C GLY A 27 26.66 1.57 29.51
N ASP A 28 27.34 1.46 30.64
CA ASP A 28 28.56 2.18 31.00
C ASP A 28 28.34 3.65 31.38
N TYR A 29 27.75 3.86 32.56
CA TYR A 29 28.08 4.99 33.42
C TYR A 29 29.57 4.88 33.82
N VAL A 30 30.48 4.93 32.83
CA VAL A 30 31.88 5.26 33.09
C VAL A 30 31.80 6.62 33.78
N PRO A 31 32.37 6.80 34.96
CA PRO A 31 32.38 8.10 35.65
C PRO A 31 33.01 9.25 34.83
N ALA A 32 33.44 8.97 33.60
CA ALA A 32 34.07 9.88 32.64
C ALA A 32 33.26 10.11 31.35
N LEU A 33 32.03 9.57 31.20
CA LEU A 33 31.14 9.98 30.12
C LEU A 33 30.73 11.44 30.42
N SER A 34 31.38 12.39 29.73
CA SER A 34 31.15 13.80 30.02
C SER A 34 29.72 14.16 29.66
N GLU A 35 29.13 15.04 30.46
CA GLU A 35 27.82 15.64 30.18
C GLU A 35 27.73 16.19 28.75
N ASP A 36 28.87 16.63 28.20
CA ASP A 36 29.02 17.07 26.81
C ASP A 36 28.74 15.94 25.79
N VAL A 37 29.13 14.69 26.04
CA VAL A 37 28.87 13.57 25.11
C VAL A 37 27.37 13.30 25.00
N LEU A 38 26.66 13.35 26.13
CA LEU A 38 25.21 13.19 26.15
C LEU A 38 24.52 14.37 25.45
N HIS A 39 24.92 15.60 25.77
CA HIS A 39 24.36 16.81 25.16
C HIS A 39 24.60 16.84 23.65
N ASN A 40 25.82 16.54 23.19
CA ASN A 40 26.14 16.46 21.77
C ASN A 40 25.31 15.39 21.05
N THR A 41 25.06 14.24 21.69
CA THR A 41 24.23 13.17 21.11
C THR A 41 22.76 13.60 21.00
N LEU A 42 22.24 14.30 22.00
CA LEU A 42 20.88 14.87 21.97
C LEU A 42 20.75 15.97 20.90
N ASP A 43 21.73 16.84 20.77
CA ASP A 43 21.76 17.87 19.73
C ASP A 43 21.81 17.27 18.32
N GLU A 44 22.59 16.19 18.13
CA GLU A 44 22.64 15.42 16.90
C GLU A 44 21.28 14.79 16.58
N LEU A 45 20.60 14.22 17.58
CA LEU A 45 19.26 13.67 17.42
C LEU A 45 18.23 14.73 17.02
N LEU A 46 18.23 15.89 17.69
CA LEU A 46 17.33 17.00 17.39
C LEU A 46 17.56 17.55 15.98
N LYS A 47 18.81 17.69 15.55
CA LYS A 47 19.15 18.07 14.17
C LYS A 47 18.61 17.05 13.17
N ASN A 48 18.80 15.76 13.44
CA ASN A 48 18.29 14.70 12.57
C ASN A 48 16.77 14.73 12.44
N TYR A 49 16.04 14.95 13.53
CA TYR A 49 14.58 15.13 13.50
C TYR A 49 14.14 16.38 12.74
N ALA A 50 14.86 17.49 12.88
CA ALA A 50 14.56 18.72 12.14
C ALA A 50 14.67 18.50 10.63
N VAL A 51 15.72 17.79 10.18
CA VAL A 51 15.90 17.44 8.76
C VAL A 51 14.75 16.53 8.29
N LEU A 52 14.42 15.47 9.04
CA LEU A 52 13.32 14.56 8.67
C LEU A 52 11.96 15.26 8.58
N LYS A 53 11.70 16.23 9.47
CA LYS A 53 10.46 17.03 9.44
C LYS A 53 10.33 17.84 8.15
N ASP A 54 11.46 18.35 7.65
CA ASP A 54 11.51 19.14 6.42
C ASP A 54 11.60 18.26 5.16
N CYS A 55 11.78 16.95 5.31
CA CYS A 55 11.69 15.99 4.22
C CYS A 55 10.22 15.78 3.82
N ASN A 56 9.78 16.44 2.75
CA ASN A 56 8.54 16.05 2.08
C ASN A 56 8.74 14.74 1.33
N ALA A 57 8.08 13.67 1.80
CA ALA A 57 7.98 12.44 1.05
C ALA A 57 7.24 12.71 -0.28
N PRO A 58 7.78 12.28 -1.43
CA PRO A 58 7.19 12.57 -2.73
C PRO A 58 5.94 11.74 -3.05
N GLN A 59 5.58 10.76 -2.21
CA GLN A 59 4.53 9.77 -2.47
C GLN A 59 3.58 9.65 -1.28
N GLU A 60 2.29 9.55 -1.57
CA GLU A 60 1.28 9.20 -0.57
C GLU A 60 1.37 7.72 -0.23
N VAL A 61 1.37 7.40 1.07
CA VAL A 61 1.39 6.02 1.57
C VAL A 61 -0.05 5.62 1.92
N PRO A 62 -0.61 4.54 1.35
CA PRO A 62 -1.95 4.07 1.70
C PRO A 62 -2.06 3.75 3.20
N PHE A 63 -3.15 4.16 3.85
CA PHE A 63 -3.38 3.85 5.27
C PHE A 63 -3.36 2.35 5.58
N ALA A 64 -3.90 1.53 4.67
CA ALA A 64 -3.86 0.07 4.83
C ALA A 64 -2.42 -0.49 4.84
N LEU A 65 -1.48 0.17 4.16
CA LEU A 65 -0.06 -0.19 4.22
C LEU A 65 0.57 0.23 5.56
N LEU A 66 0.18 1.38 6.10
CA LEU A 66 0.62 1.82 7.43
C LEU A 66 0.16 0.83 8.52
N ASP A 67 -1.08 0.31 8.43
CA ASP A 67 -1.58 -0.70 9.36
C ASP A 67 -0.76 -2.00 9.36
N PHE A 68 -0.13 -2.36 8.23
CA PHE A 68 0.80 -3.50 8.18
C PHE A 68 2.08 -3.19 8.97
N VAL A 69 2.65 -2.00 8.75
CA VAL A 69 3.86 -1.55 9.44
C VAL A 69 3.63 -1.47 10.95
N ASP A 70 2.51 -0.88 11.39
CA ASP A 70 2.18 -0.72 12.81
C ASP A 70 1.98 -2.06 13.54
N ARG A 71 1.53 -3.09 12.82
CA ARG A 71 1.39 -4.46 13.34
C ARG A 71 2.69 -5.27 13.27
N GLY A 72 3.75 -4.72 12.69
CA GLY A 72 5.01 -5.44 12.43
C GLY A 72 4.87 -6.51 11.34
N GLU A 73 3.87 -6.42 10.48
CA GLU A 73 3.69 -7.29 9.32
C GLU A 73 4.60 -6.83 8.16
N ASN A 74 4.96 -7.74 7.26
CA ASN A 74 5.73 -7.38 6.08
C ASN A 74 4.85 -6.55 5.10
N PRO A 75 5.23 -5.30 4.76
CA PRO A 75 4.49 -4.45 3.83
C PRO A 75 4.33 -5.07 2.42
N ASP A 76 5.23 -5.95 1.99
CA ASP A 76 5.10 -6.64 0.69
C ASP A 76 3.87 -7.55 0.64
N GLY A 77 3.42 -8.06 1.79
CA GLY A 77 2.18 -8.85 1.88
C GLY A 77 0.93 -8.03 1.55
N TYR A 78 0.96 -6.71 1.75
CA TYR A 78 -0.12 -5.83 1.28
C TYR A 78 -0.14 -5.75 -0.25
N LEU A 79 1.04 -5.63 -0.89
CA LEU A 79 1.15 -5.59 -2.35
C LEU A 79 0.71 -6.89 -3.00
N GLU A 80 1.04 -8.03 -2.41
CA GLU A 80 0.57 -9.35 -2.85
C GLU A 80 -0.96 -9.43 -2.82
N ARG A 81 -1.57 -9.09 -1.68
CA ARG A 81 -3.04 -9.05 -1.55
C ARG A 81 -3.70 -8.12 -2.56
N LEU A 82 -3.15 -6.93 -2.74
CA LEU A 82 -3.69 -5.95 -3.69
C LEU A 82 -3.63 -6.49 -5.13
N THR A 83 -2.56 -7.19 -5.47
CA THR A 83 -2.38 -7.81 -6.79
C THR A 83 -3.42 -8.91 -7.03
N ASP A 84 -3.63 -9.78 -6.04
CA ASP A 84 -4.62 -10.84 -6.11
C ASP A 84 -6.06 -10.30 -6.21
N GLU A 85 -6.37 -9.26 -5.43
CA GLU A 85 -7.67 -8.57 -5.48
C GLU A 85 -7.92 -7.94 -6.86
N CYS A 86 -6.90 -7.32 -7.45
CA CYS A 86 -7.01 -6.74 -8.80
C CYS A 86 -7.26 -7.82 -9.86
N GLN A 87 -6.55 -8.94 -9.77
CA GLN A 87 -6.74 -10.06 -10.71
C GLN A 87 -8.14 -10.67 -10.57
N LEU A 88 -8.59 -10.91 -9.34
CA LEU A 88 -9.92 -11.46 -9.07
C LEU A 88 -11.02 -10.52 -9.53
N ALA A 89 -10.88 -9.21 -9.27
CA ALA A 89 -11.83 -8.19 -9.71
C ALA A 89 -11.92 -8.15 -11.24
N ALA A 90 -10.78 -8.21 -11.95
CA ALA A 90 -10.72 -8.23 -13.40
C ALA A 90 -11.41 -9.48 -13.98
N GLN A 91 -11.11 -10.67 -13.45
CA GLN A 91 -11.75 -11.92 -13.87
C GLN A 91 -13.27 -11.88 -13.64
N THR A 92 -13.69 -11.37 -12.48
CA THR A 92 -15.11 -11.25 -12.12
C THR A 92 -15.84 -10.28 -13.04
N ALA A 93 -15.24 -9.12 -13.34
CA ALA A 93 -15.81 -8.14 -14.26
C ALA A 93 -15.96 -8.72 -15.67
N ASN A 94 -14.94 -9.43 -16.16
CA ASN A 94 -14.98 -10.08 -17.46
C ASN A 94 -16.05 -11.18 -17.53
N ALA A 95 -16.15 -12.03 -16.51
CA ALA A 95 -17.18 -13.08 -16.45
C ALA A 95 -18.59 -12.49 -16.45
N LYS A 96 -18.81 -11.39 -15.72
CA LYS A 96 -20.09 -10.65 -15.73
C LYS A 96 -20.41 -10.10 -17.12
N HIS A 97 -19.42 -9.54 -17.82
CA HIS A 97 -19.60 -9.06 -19.19
C HIS A 97 -20.04 -10.18 -20.13
N ILE A 98 -19.32 -11.31 -20.12
CA ILE A 98 -19.64 -12.49 -20.94
C ILE A 98 -21.05 -13.01 -20.63
N ALA A 99 -21.44 -13.06 -19.36
CA ALA A 99 -22.77 -13.52 -18.95
C ALA A 99 -23.88 -12.60 -19.49
N VAL A 100 -23.67 -11.28 -19.46
CA VAL A 100 -24.62 -10.29 -20.01
C VAL A 100 -24.73 -10.42 -21.53
N GLU A 101 -23.61 -10.61 -22.24
CA GLU A 101 -23.63 -10.83 -23.70
C GLU A 101 -24.36 -12.12 -24.06
N SER A 102 -24.07 -13.22 -23.37
CA SER A 102 -24.75 -14.51 -23.59
C SER A 102 -26.26 -14.41 -23.32
N PHE A 103 -26.65 -13.66 -22.28
CA PHE A 103 -28.06 -13.41 -21.97
C PHE A 103 -28.74 -12.60 -23.08
N ARG A 104 -28.11 -11.51 -23.53
CA ARG A 104 -28.59 -10.70 -24.67
C ARG A 104 -28.79 -11.57 -25.92
N ASP A 105 -27.79 -12.35 -26.29
CA ASP A 105 -27.82 -13.17 -27.50
C ASP A 105 -28.90 -14.26 -27.41
N SER A 106 -29.15 -14.79 -26.21
CA SER A 106 -30.23 -15.75 -25.96
C SER A 106 -31.61 -15.12 -26.12
N ILE A 107 -31.82 -13.90 -25.60
CA ILE A 107 -33.05 -13.14 -25.83
C ILE A 107 -33.26 -12.90 -27.33
N GLN A 108 -32.21 -12.48 -28.04
CA GLN A 108 -32.28 -12.21 -29.48
C GLN A 108 -32.64 -13.47 -30.28
N ARG A 109 -32.07 -14.64 -29.93
CA ARG A 109 -32.46 -15.92 -30.56
C ARG A 109 -33.91 -16.25 -30.30
N CYS A 110 -34.38 -16.15 -29.05
CA CYS A 110 -35.79 -16.42 -28.73
C CYS A 110 -36.77 -15.49 -29.46
N LEU A 111 -36.39 -14.23 -29.69
CA LEU A 111 -37.19 -13.27 -30.45
C LEU A 111 -37.04 -13.42 -31.98
N GLY A 112 -35.93 -13.99 -32.46
CA GLY A 112 -35.71 -14.27 -33.87
C GLY A 112 -36.41 -15.55 -34.34
N ASP A 113 -36.53 -16.55 -33.46
CA ASP A 113 -37.23 -17.82 -33.71
C ASP A 113 -38.76 -17.73 -33.56
N THR A 114 -39.34 -16.54 -33.36
CA THR A 114 -40.79 -16.37 -33.37
C THR A 114 -41.36 -16.36 -34.79
N ASP A 115 -41.40 -17.54 -35.42
CA ASP A 115 -42.48 -17.96 -36.35
C ASP A 115 -43.75 -18.37 -35.55
N PHE A 116 -43.89 -17.88 -34.32
CA PHE A 116 -44.97 -18.18 -33.39
C PHE A 116 -46.33 -17.58 -33.81
N PHE A 117 -46.34 -16.68 -34.81
CA PHE A 117 -47.55 -16.05 -35.35
C PHE A 117 -47.92 -16.51 -36.76
N ALA A 118 -47.37 -17.63 -37.26
CA ALA A 118 -47.87 -18.24 -38.49
C ALA A 118 -49.33 -18.71 -38.25
N ALA A 119 -50.27 -17.82 -38.60
CA ALA A 119 -51.69 -18.04 -38.49
C ALA A 119 -52.06 -19.35 -39.22
N PRO A 120 -52.98 -20.16 -38.67
CA PRO A 120 -53.48 -21.32 -39.40
C PRO A 120 -54.16 -20.84 -40.68
N ASP A 121 -53.74 -21.41 -41.82
CA ASP A 121 -54.36 -21.17 -43.12
C ASP A 121 -55.89 -21.30 -43.02
N PRO A 122 -56.68 -20.35 -43.53
CA PRO A 122 -58.11 -20.55 -43.66
C PRO A 122 -58.35 -21.66 -44.69
N GLN A 123 -58.77 -22.84 -44.22
CA GLN A 123 -59.21 -23.91 -45.11
C GLN A 123 -60.48 -23.48 -45.89
N PRO A 124 -60.61 -23.91 -47.16
CA PRO A 124 -61.69 -23.50 -48.06
C PRO A 124 -63.08 -23.98 -47.64
#